data_AF-A0A920HCE6-F1
#
_entry.id   AF-A0A920HCE6-F1
#
_cell.length_a   1.000
_cell.length_b   1.000
_cell.length_c   1.000
_cell.angle_alpha   90.00
_cell.angle_beta   90.00
_cell.angle_gamma   90.00
#
_symmetry.space_group_name_H-M   'P 1'
#
loop_
_entity.id
_entity.type
_entity.pdbx_description
1 polymer ?
#
loop_
_entity_poly.entity_id
_entity_poly.type
_entity_poly.pdbx_seq_one_letter_code
_entity_poly.pdbx_strand_id
1 'polypeptide(L)'
;MTKGTFSAFGKKYSKIEEFIELISNHPSFGEFIARKFYAEYVELSEPSKEDLAYIVTAFRESGFEIKALLKATLSLKKFWDEKNKLTLVKSPIDLVFGTIRTLGTAGNSGSNFQWAIDAAEDFGQSLFNPPNIAGWPVGKEWLVGQSLESRLTKFPKYFENLEFDSLKDKSTKRMREGRDKRIARAIELSQIYQQDLRKFFASGTEEQFLAETMVINWIPDDFATREYADINVSFYNVSFLGKKWDGISVRFGTDKNAKKKHSWKNLNNLSFNQGSSHPAVLKNYNDGWVSDWNGHRGWSSSFPKGPRERFRKKSKDEQLLMKRLLQSMHIPLENLSSFNALFRNVAAQNWLRDRINEVGLDDINTKNGKQPPIKIFSLLSNPHGSKIKKPKFNCSIIRTGQSLAGIFGRDSKKLTDHFDNENFVSTETTPNLSQLLLPALNLQLDNQEALRLLGHEGYQLK
;
A
#
# COMPACT_ATOMS: atom_id res chain seq x y z
N MET A 1 -22.79 37.36 12.32
CA MET A 1 -23.93 36.65 11.69
C MET A 1 -24.73 37.66 10.89
N THR A 2 -24.69 37.56 9.56
CA THR A 2 -25.44 38.42 8.65
C THR A 2 -26.94 38.21 8.87
N LYS A 3 -27.69 39.24 9.27
CA LYS A 3 -29.16 39.22 9.33
C LYS A 3 -29.70 39.22 7.90
N GLY A 4 -29.72 38.04 7.26
CA GLY A 4 -30.42 37.81 6.00
C GLY A 4 -31.87 37.42 6.28
N THR A 5 -32.81 37.89 5.45
CA THR A 5 -34.18 37.34 5.45
C THR A 5 -34.21 36.25 4.39
N PHE A 6 -34.28 34.99 4.80
CA PHE A 6 -34.34 33.84 3.89
C PHE A 6 -35.79 33.44 3.66
N SER A 7 -36.14 33.00 2.45
CA SER A 7 -37.49 32.48 2.18
C SER A 7 -37.44 31.13 1.47
N ALA A 8 -38.14 30.13 2.01
CA ALA A 8 -38.37 28.83 1.38
C ALA A 8 -39.76 28.31 1.72
N PHE A 9 -40.36 27.56 0.78
CA PHE A 9 -41.68 26.93 0.94
C PHE A 9 -42.77 27.91 1.45
N GLY A 10 -42.74 29.16 0.98
CA GLY A 10 -43.71 30.20 1.36
C GLY A 10 -43.51 30.81 2.76
N LYS A 11 -42.45 30.46 3.49
CA LYS A 11 -42.13 30.98 4.84
C LYS A 11 -40.86 31.84 4.83
N LYS A 12 -40.78 32.82 5.74
CA LYS A 12 -39.61 33.68 5.95
C LYS A 12 -38.88 33.28 7.23
N TYR A 13 -37.55 33.25 7.17
CA TYR A 13 -36.65 32.87 8.27
C TYR A 13 -35.64 33.98 8.52
N SER A 14 -35.36 34.24 9.78
CA SER A 14 -34.42 35.28 10.23
C SER A 14 -33.05 34.73 10.61
N LYS A 15 -32.95 33.41 10.78
CA LYS A 15 -31.72 32.67 11.08
C LYS A 15 -31.46 31.63 10.00
N ILE A 16 -30.20 31.45 9.65
CA ILE A 16 -29.80 30.51 8.60
C ILE A 16 -29.91 29.06 9.08
N GLU A 17 -29.73 28.82 10.37
CA GLU A 17 -29.81 27.50 10.99
C GLU A 17 -31.23 26.93 10.87
N GLU A 18 -32.25 27.76 11.16
CA GLU A 18 -33.67 27.39 11.01
C GLU A 18 -34.03 27.08 9.54
N PHE A 19 -33.41 27.80 8.60
CA PHE A 19 -33.58 27.56 7.17
C PHE A 19 -32.91 26.26 6.70
N ILE A 20 -31.68 25.97 7.17
CA ILE A 20 -30.96 24.73 6.86
C ILE A 20 -31.67 23.51 7.45
N GLU A 21 -32.16 23.61 8.69
CA GLU A 21 -32.91 22.55 9.34
C GLU A 21 -34.20 22.22 8.59
N LEU A 22 -34.94 23.24 8.14
CA LEU A 22 -36.13 23.08 7.31
C LEU A 22 -35.83 22.32 6.00
N ILE A 23 -34.77 22.72 5.29
CA ILE A 23 -34.37 22.07 4.04
C ILE A 23 -33.97 20.62 4.30
N SER A 24 -33.17 20.39 5.34
CA SER A 24 -32.67 19.04 5.68
C SER A 24 -33.81 18.10 6.07
N ASN A 25 -34.86 18.62 6.72
CA ASN A 25 -36.06 17.87 7.08
C ASN A 25 -37.03 17.65 5.91
N HIS A 26 -36.84 18.32 4.78
CA HIS A 26 -37.70 18.11 3.62
C HIS A 26 -37.43 16.72 3.00
N PRO A 27 -38.47 15.90 2.71
CA PRO A 27 -38.27 14.54 2.20
C PRO A 27 -37.37 14.49 0.95
N SER A 28 -37.52 15.45 0.05
CA SER A 28 -36.74 15.53 -1.19
C SER A 28 -35.25 15.79 -0.98
N PHE A 29 -34.80 16.31 0.17
CA PHE A 29 -33.38 16.57 0.41
C PHE A 29 -32.57 15.28 0.41
N GLY A 30 -32.99 14.29 1.21
CA GLY A 30 -32.33 12.99 1.27
C GLY A 30 -32.34 12.28 -0.09
N GLU A 31 -33.47 12.31 -0.80
CA GLU A 31 -33.57 11.71 -2.13
C GLU A 31 -32.68 12.40 -3.16
N PHE A 32 -32.65 13.73 -3.18
CA PHE A 32 -31.85 14.49 -4.12
C PHE A 32 -30.36 14.18 -3.98
N ILE A 33 -29.86 14.14 -2.74
CA ILE A 33 -28.46 13.83 -2.46
C ILE A 33 -28.16 12.34 -2.74
N ALA A 34 -29.08 11.43 -2.40
CA ALA A 34 -28.93 10.00 -2.71
C ALA A 34 -28.84 9.72 -4.21
N ARG A 35 -29.68 10.39 -5.03
CA ARG A 35 -29.63 10.28 -6.50
C ARG A 35 -28.29 10.78 -7.06
N LYS A 36 -27.75 11.87 -6.50
CA LYS A 36 -26.40 12.35 -6.89
C LYS A 36 -25.31 11.32 -6.59
N PHE A 37 -25.31 10.72 -5.40
CA PHE A 37 -24.33 9.68 -5.04
C PHE A 37 -24.50 8.42 -5.90
N TYR A 38 -25.73 8.02 -6.18
CA TYR A 38 -25.99 6.89 -7.05
C TYR A 38 -25.47 7.13 -8.48
N ALA A 39 -25.74 8.30 -9.06
CA ALA A 39 -25.24 8.68 -10.39
C ALA A 39 -23.72 8.77 -10.46
N GLU A 40 -23.07 9.14 -9.35
CA GLU A 40 -21.62 9.30 -9.26
C GLU A 40 -20.85 7.99 -9.11
N TYR A 41 -21.43 6.99 -8.43
CA TYR A 41 -20.74 5.75 -8.05
C TYR A 41 -21.31 4.48 -8.66
N VAL A 42 -22.58 4.44 -9.08
CA VAL A 42 -23.28 3.22 -9.50
C VAL A 42 -23.58 3.19 -10.99
N GLU A 43 -24.47 4.07 -11.47
CA GLU A 43 -24.84 4.19 -12.89
C GLU A 43 -25.64 5.50 -13.11
N LEU A 44 -25.67 6.03 -14.34
CA LEU A 44 -26.40 7.28 -14.65
C LEU A 44 -27.92 7.11 -14.74
N SER A 45 -28.42 5.88 -14.79
CA SER A 45 -29.85 5.61 -14.84
C SER A 45 -30.49 5.84 -13.46
N GLU A 46 -31.80 6.05 -13.45
CA GLU A 46 -32.52 6.28 -12.20
C GLU A 46 -32.41 5.04 -11.28
N PRO A 47 -32.00 5.19 -10.00
CA PRO A 47 -32.06 4.10 -9.03
C PRO A 47 -33.44 3.44 -8.97
N SER A 48 -33.43 2.14 -8.69
CA SER A 48 -34.67 1.45 -8.32
C SER A 48 -35.27 2.08 -7.06
N LYS A 49 -36.58 1.91 -6.86
CA LYS A 49 -37.24 2.44 -5.66
C LYS A 49 -36.62 1.84 -4.40
N GLU A 50 -36.22 0.58 -4.47
CA GLU A 50 -35.60 -0.17 -3.39
C GLU A 50 -34.18 0.34 -3.08
N ASP A 51 -33.34 0.52 -4.10
CA ASP A 51 -31.99 1.05 -3.94
C ASP A 51 -32.01 2.47 -3.39
N LEU A 52 -32.90 3.32 -3.93
CA LEU A 52 -33.04 4.69 -3.47
C LEU A 52 -33.52 4.74 -2.01
N ALA A 53 -34.54 3.96 -1.67
CA ALA A 53 -35.04 3.88 -0.30
C ALA A 53 -33.94 3.43 0.68
N TYR A 54 -33.13 2.43 0.30
CA TYR A 54 -32.02 1.96 1.13
C TYR A 54 -30.99 3.07 1.43
N ILE A 55 -30.55 3.78 0.38
CA ILE A 55 -29.55 4.86 0.53
C ILE A 55 -30.14 6.01 1.36
N VAL A 56 -31.37 6.43 1.07
CA VAL A 56 -32.03 7.55 1.76
C VAL A 56 -32.27 7.25 3.23
N THR A 57 -32.70 6.03 3.57
CA THR A 57 -32.89 5.60 4.96
C THR A 57 -31.57 5.64 5.72
N ALA A 58 -30.50 5.06 5.17
CA ALA A 58 -29.18 5.09 5.81
C ALA A 58 -28.66 6.53 6.00
N PHE A 59 -28.90 7.42 5.02
CA PHE A 59 -28.51 8.82 5.11
C PHE A 59 -29.28 9.54 6.22
N ARG A 60 -30.61 9.39 6.28
CA ARG A 60 -31.46 10.03 7.30
C ARG A 60 -31.20 9.51 8.71
N GLU A 61 -31.14 8.19 8.90
CA GLU A 61 -30.92 7.57 10.21
C GLU A 61 -29.56 7.94 10.82
N SER A 62 -28.58 8.22 9.97
CA SER A 62 -27.26 8.69 10.39
C SER A 62 -27.21 10.17 10.79
N GLY A 63 -28.29 10.92 10.65
CA GLY A 63 -28.28 12.38 10.82
C GLY A 63 -27.63 13.10 9.64
N PHE A 64 -27.78 12.57 8.42
CA PHE A 64 -27.21 13.11 7.18
C PHE A 64 -25.67 13.08 7.11
N GLU A 65 -25.06 12.01 7.64
CA GLU A 65 -23.61 11.79 7.55
C GLU A 65 -23.20 11.31 6.15
N ILE A 66 -22.31 12.05 5.49
CA ILE A 66 -21.79 11.71 4.16
C ILE A 66 -21.11 10.33 4.14
N LYS A 67 -20.45 9.94 5.24
CA LYS A 67 -19.82 8.63 5.38
C LYS A 67 -20.86 7.49 5.32
N ALA A 68 -22.03 7.67 5.93
CA ALA A 68 -23.09 6.67 5.93
C ALA A 68 -23.74 6.56 4.56
N LEU A 69 -24.02 7.70 3.92
CA LEU A 69 -24.51 7.80 2.54
C LEU A 69 -23.59 7.08 1.55
N LEU A 70 -22.29 7.37 1.60
CA LEU A 70 -21.29 6.72 0.74
C LEU A 70 -21.26 5.22 1.00
N LYS A 71 -21.19 4.80 2.27
CA LYS A 71 -21.17 3.37 2.63
C LYS A 71 -22.40 2.65 2.10
N ALA A 72 -23.59 3.22 2.25
CA ALA A 72 -24.83 2.63 1.75
C ALA A 72 -24.79 2.48 0.22
N THR A 73 -24.39 3.55 -0.49
CA THR A 73 -24.25 3.55 -1.96
C THR A 73 -23.29 2.45 -2.44
N LEU A 74 -22.10 2.34 -1.84
CA LEU A 74 -21.10 1.32 -2.19
C LEU A 74 -21.47 -0.10 -1.72
N SER A 75 -22.48 -0.25 -0.86
CA SER A 75 -22.99 -1.55 -0.40
C SER A 75 -24.07 -2.13 -1.31
N LEU A 76 -24.58 -1.36 -2.27
CA LEU A 76 -25.56 -1.85 -3.23
C LEU A 76 -24.98 -2.97 -4.08
N LYS A 77 -25.79 -4.00 -4.36
CA LYS A 77 -25.39 -5.07 -5.29
C LYS A 77 -25.04 -4.52 -6.67
N LYS A 78 -25.78 -3.51 -7.13
CA LYS A 78 -25.55 -2.84 -8.42
C LYS A 78 -24.19 -2.16 -8.53
N PHE A 79 -23.63 -1.68 -7.43
CA PHE A 79 -22.27 -1.09 -7.44
C PHE A 79 -21.21 -2.14 -7.82
N TRP A 80 -21.42 -3.39 -7.42
CA TRP A 80 -20.49 -4.50 -7.68
C TRP A 80 -20.86 -5.32 -8.94
N ASP A 81 -21.89 -4.92 -9.68
CA ASP A 81 -22.33 -5.63 -10.89
C ASP A 81 -21.33 -5.40 -12.03
N GLU A 82 -20.83 -6.48 -12.64
CA GLU A 82 -19.87 -6.42 -13.75
C GLU A 82 -20.38 -5.57 -14.91
N LYS A 83 -21.70 -5.56 -15.15
CA LYS A 83 -22.30 -4.78 -16.24
C LYS A 83 -22.22 -3.26 -16.03
N ASN A 84 -22.01 -2.82 -14.78
CA ASN A 84 -21.94 -1.40 -14.42
C ASN A 84 -20.49 -0.90 -14.36
N LYS A 85 -19.49 -1.78 -14.47
CA LYS A 85 -18.08 -1.37 -14.53
C LYS A 85 -17.78 -0.59 -15.80
N LEU A 86 -17.00 0.48 -15.69
CA LEU A 86 -16.60 1.31 -16.83
C LEU A 86 -17.80 1.93 -17.58
N THR A 87 -18.92 2.16 -16.89
CA THR A 87 -20.12 2.78 -17.49
C THR A 87 -20.26 4.26 -17.15
N LEU A 88 -19.52 4.74 -16.14
CA LEU A 88 -19.53 6.13 -15.70
C LEU A 88 -18.34 6.87 -16.29
N VAL A 89 -18.50 8.16 -16.55
CA VAL A 89 -17.40 9.03 -16.97
C VAL A 89 -16.71 9.61 -15.73
N LYS A 90 -15.39 9.49 -15.67
CA LYS A 90 -14.53 10.13 -14.66
C LYS A 90 -14.68 11.65 -14.77
N SER A 91 -14.92 12.30 -13.63
CA SER A 91 -14.70 13.74 -13.53
C SER A 91 -13.21 14.06 -13.75
N PRO A 92 -12.83 15.28 -14.15
CA PRO A 92 -11.42 15.65 -14.27
C PRO A 92 -10.59 15.38 -13.01
N ILE A 93 -11.15 15.56 -11.81
CA ILE A 93 -10.48 15.22 -10.55
C ILE A 93 -10.28 13.70 -10.43
N ASP A 94 -11.31 12.89 -10.72
CA ASP A 94 -11.18 11.42 -10.70
C ASP A 94 -10.12 10.94 -11.69
N LEU A 95 -10.07 11.56 -12.87
CA LEU A 95 -9.11 11.25 -13.91
C LEU A 95 -7.69 11.56 -13.44
N VAL A 96 -7.43 12.80 -13.00
CA VAL A 96 -6.10 13.26 -12.61
C VAL A 96 -5.61 12.51 -11.36
N PHE A 97 -6.36 12.59 -10.26
CA PHE A 97 -5.94 12.01 -8.98
C PHE A 97 -6.07 10.49 -8.96
N GLY A 98 -7.03 9.92 -9.69
CA GLY A 98 -7.11 8.49 -9.91
C GLY A 98 -5.89 7.97 -10.65
N THR A 99 -5.42 8.68 -11.69
CA THR A 99 -4.20 8.32 -12.42
C THR A 99 -2.95 8.48 -11.56
N ILE A 100 -2.82 9.57 -10.80
CA ILE A 100 -1.73 9.75 -9.82
C ILE A 100 -1.68 8.59 -8.82
N ARG A 101 -2.85 8.15 -8.33
CA ARG A 101 -2.97 6.99 -7.43
C ARG A 101 -2.60 5.69 -8.13
N THR A 102 -3.08 5.47 -9.35
CA THR A 102 -2.80 4.29 -10.19
C THR A 102 -1.34 4.23 -10.65
N LEU A 103 -0.63 5.35 -10.71
CA LEU A 103 0.80 5.37 -11.04
C LEU A 103 1.69 5.43 -9.79
N GLY A 104 1.10 5.59 -8.60
CA GLY A 104 1.84 5.71 -7.35
C GLY A 104 2.70 6.99 -7.27
N THR A 105 2.38 8.01 -8.06
CA THR A 105 3.14 9.27 -8.17
C THR A 105 2.71 10.30 -7.14
N ALA A 106 1.83 9.94 -6.22
CA ALA A 106 1.48 10.73 -5.05
C ALA A 106 2.71 10.86 -4.12
N GLY A 107 3.46 11.95 -4.24
CA GLY A 107 4.71 12.17 -3.50
C GLY A 107 4.51 12.23 -1.98
N ASN A 108 5.24 11.40 -1.24
CA ASN A 108 5.38 11.43 0.22
C ASN A 108 6.25 12.61 0.75
N SER A 109 6.57 13.59 -0.10
CA SER A 109 7.54 14.65 0.22
C SER A 109 7.06 16.02 -0.27
N GLY A 110 5.85 16.45 0.11
CA GLY A 110 5.41 17.85 -0.08
C GLY A 110 5.59 18.44 -1.48
N SER A 111 5.65 17.59 -2.51
CA SER A 111 5.80 18.00 -3.90
C SER A 111 4.55 18.79 -4.29
N ASN A 112 4.75 19.94 -4.91
CA ASN A 112 3.68 20.83 -5.30
C ASN A 112 2.72 20.13 -6.29
N PHE A 113 1.51 19.80 -5.83
CA PHE A 113 0.44 19.25 -6.68
C PHE A 113 -0.28 20.33 -7.49
N GLN A 114 0.25 21.55 -7.54
CA GLN A 114 -0.34 22.65 -8.33
C GLN A 114 -0.62 22.22 -9.77
N TRP A 115 0.30 21.50 -10.43
CA TRP A 115 0.08 21.02 -11.80
C TRP A 115 -1.16 20.12 -11.94
N ALA A 116 -1.51 19.35 -10.91
CA ALA A 116 -2.67 18.46 -10.93
C ALA A 116 -3.97 19.24 -10.72
N ILE A 117 -3.91 20.31 -9.92
CA ILE A 117 -5.00 21.28 -9.76
C ILE A 117 -5.22 22.03 -11.08
N ASP A 118 -4.14 22.55 -11.67
CA ASP A 118 -4.16 23.26 -12.95
C ASP A 118 -4.69 22.34 -14.06
N ALA A 119 -4.28 21.07 -14.09
CA ALA A 119 -4.80 20.09 -15.04
C ALA A 119 -6.30 19.86 -14.88
N ALA A 120 -6.80 19.69 -13.64
CA ALA A 120 -8.23 19.52 -13.40
C ALA A 120 -9.04 20.76 -13.86
N GLU A 121 -8.50 21.96 -13.65
CA GLU A 121 -9.08 23.21 -14.12
C GLU A 121 -9.07 23.33 -15.65
N ASP A 122 -7.94 23.02 -16.31
CA ASP A 122 -7.79 22.94 -17.77
C ASP A 122 -8.77 21.97 -18.43
N PHE A 123 -9.25 20.99 -17.66
CA PHE A 123 -10.20 19.97 -18.06
C PHE A 123 -11.65 20.31 -17.66
N GLY A 124 -11.89 21.50 -17.11
CA GLY A 124 -13.21 22.04 -16.81
C GLY A 124 -13.68 21.87 -15.37
N GLN A 125 -12.82 21.48 -14.44
CA GLN A 125 -13.17 21.30 -13.02
C GLN A 125 -12.21 22.03 -12.08
N SER A 126 -12.47 23.31 -11.86
CA SER A 126 -11.79 24.10 -10.82
C SER A 126 -12.28 23.68 -9.42
N LEU A 127 -11.34 23.48 -8.48
CA LEU A 127 -11.65 23.10 -7.10
C LEU A 127 -12.38 24.23 -6.37
N PHE A 128 -13.44 23.89 -5.64
CA PHE A 128 -14.26 24.84 -4.87
C PHE A 128 -14.93 25.96 -5.69
N ASN A 129 -14.89 25.87 -7.03
CA ASN A 129 -15.47 26.87 -7.92
C ASN A 129 -16.35 26.20 -9.00
N PRO A 130 -17.53 25.66 -8.61
CA PRO A 130 -18.46 25.07 -9.57
C PRO A 130 -19.02 26.15 -10.53
N PRO A 131 -19.40 25.78 -11.76
CA PRO A 131 -19.86 26.73 -12.77
C PRO A 131 -21.17 27.44 -12.41
N ASN A 132 -22.03 26.79 -11.60
CA ASN A 132 -23.27 27.36 -11.11
C ASN A 132 -23.76 26.64 -9.84
N ILE A 133 -24.92 27.06 -9.33
CA ILE A 133 -25.53 26.56 -8.08
C ILE A 133 -25.86 25.06 -8.14
N ALA A 134 -26.04 24.46 -9.32
CA ALA A 134 -26.27 23.03 -9.48
C ALA A 134 -25.04 22.16 -9.15
N GLY A 135 -23.84 22.76 -9.18
CA GLY A 135 -22.55 22.12 -8.95
C GLY A 135 -21.77 21.89 -10.25
N TRP A 136 -20.87 20.91 -10.23
CA TRP A 136 -20.15 20.47 -11.41
C TRP A 136 -20.99 19.54 -12.30
N PRO A 137 -20.65 19.43 -13.59
CA PRO A 137 -21.23 18.43 -14.49
C PRO A 137 -21.17 16.99 -13.93
N VAL A 138 -22.06 16.13 -14.41
CA VAL A 138 -22.09 14.70 -14.01
C VAL A 138 -22.14 13.80 -15.24
N GLY A 139 -21.42 12.66 -15.19
CA GLY A 139 -21.49 11.64 -16.23
C GLY A 139 -21.12 12.15 -17.63
N LYS A 140 -22.01 11.92 -18.60
CA LYS A 140 -21.76 12.26 -20.01
C LYS A 140 -21.61 13.77 -20.26
N GLU A 141 -22.06 14.62 -19.33
CA GLU A 141 -21.86 16.07 -19.43
C GLU A 141 -20.39 16.47 -19.37
N TRP A 142 -19.52 15.60 -18.84
CA TRP A 142 -18.09 15.81 -18.95
C TRP A 142 -17.61 15.69 -20.40
N LEU A 143 -18.27 14.95 -21.29
CA LEU A 143 -17.81 14.67 -22.66
C LEU A 143 -18.16 15.79 -23.66
N VAL A 144 -17.75 17.03 -23.37
CA VAL A 144 -18.12 18.19 -24.18
C VAL A 144 -16.94 19.09 -24.55
N GLY A 145 -16.96 19.57 -25.79
CA GLY A 145 -16.19 20.71 -26.29
C GLY A 145 -14.67 20.66 -26.06
N GLN A 146 -14.10 21.84 -25.82
CA GLN A 146 -12.65 22.05 -25.66
C GLN A 146 -12.07 21.35 -24.43
N SER A 147 -12.87 21.13 -23.37
CA SER A 147 -12.41 20.44 -22.15
C SER A 147 -12.17 18.95 -22.37
N LEU A 148 -12.93 18.30 -23.26
CA LEU A 148 -12.63 16.93 -23.69
C LEU A 148 -11.37 16.88 -24.55
N GLU A 149 -11.25 17.76 -25.55
CA GLU A 149 -10.05 17.83 -26.40
C GLU A 149 -8.77 18.10 -25.58
N SER A 150 -8.84 19.03 -24.63
CA SER A 150 -7.76 19.34 -23.68
C SER A 150 -7.36 18.10 -22.88
N ARG A 151 -8.34 17.31 -22.39
CA ARG A 151 -8.04 16.03 -21.73
C ARG A 151 -7.35 15.05 -22.65
N LEU A 152 -7.90 14.77 -23.82
CA LEU A 152 -7.36 13.74 -24.71
C LEU A 152 -5.93 14.10 -25.18
N THR A 153 -5.63 15.39 -25.37
CA THR A 153 -4.36 15.86 -25.94
C THR A 153 -3.30 16.29 -24.91
N LYS A 154 -3.70 16.92 -23.80
CA LYS A 154 -2.77 17.41 -22.77
C LYS A 154 -2.59 16.44 -21.62
N PHE A 155 -3.58 15.61 -21.29
CA PHE A 155 -3.48 14.72 -20.14
C PHE A 155 -2.27 13.79 -20.20
N PRO A 156 -1.96 13.11 -21.33
CA PRO A 156 -0.72 12.34 -21.44
C PRO A 156 0.54 13.15 -21.15
N LYS A 157 0.60 14.41 -21.61
CA LYS A 157 1.77 15.30 -21.48
C LYS A 157 2.13 15.65 -20.04
N TYR A 158 1.13 15.74 -19.15
CA TYR A 158 1.38 15.91 -17.71
C TYR A 158 2.15 14.71 -17.12
N PHE A 159 2.06 13.54 -17.74
CA PHE A 159 2.73 12.31 -17.31
C PHE A 159 3.93 11.94 -18.19
N GLU A 160 4.13 12.57 -19.35
CA GLU A 160 5.31 12.39 -20.23
C GLU A 160 6.61 12.83 -19.54
N ASN A 161 6.55 13.88 -18.72
CA ASN A 161 7.71 14.44 -17.99
C ASN A 161 7.84 13.92 -16.55
N LEU A 162 7.03 12.92 -16.15
CA LEU A 162 7.37 12.12 -14.98
C LEU A 162 8.57 11.25 -15.36
N GLU A 163 9.77 11.85 -15.37
CA GLU A 163 11.02 11.14 -15.57
C GLU A 163 11.13 10.05 -14.48
N PHE A 164 10.91 8.80 -14.89
CA PHE A 164 11.79 7.72 -14.49
C PHE A 164 13.18 8.12 -14.97
N ASP A 165 13.90 8.85 -14.12
CA ASP A 165 15.16 9.50 -14.44
C ASP A 165 16.24 8.43 -14.70
N SER A 166 16.26 7.90 -15.92
CA SER A 166 17.34 7.06 -16.45
C SER A 166 18.14 7.88 -17.45
N LEU A 167 19.12 8.61 -16.93
CA LEU A 167 20.43 8.85 -17.52
C LEU A 167 20.44 9.04 -19.05
N LYS A 168 20.21 10.28 -19.50
CA LYS A 168 20.61 10.71 -20.86
C LYS A 168 22.14 10.70 -20.98
N ASP A 169 22.68 9.59 -21.48
CA ASP A 169 24.12 9.39 -21.67
C ASP A 169 24.60 9.94 -23.03
N LYS A 170 25.50 10.94 -22.98
CA LYS A 170 26.26 11.49 -24.14
C LYS A 170 27.66 10.86 -24.21
N SER A 171 27.78 9.53 -24.25
CA SER A 171 29.09 8.84 -24.22
C SER A 171 29.62 8.39 -25.59
N THR A 172 30.96 8.39 -25.71
CA THR A 172 31.73 7.98 -26.90
C THR A 172 31.84 6.45 -27.05
N LYS A 173 32.14 5.96 -28.26
CA LYS A 173 32.16 4.54 -28.66
C LYS A 173 32.94 3.59 -27.72
N ARG A 174 34.08 4.03 -27.15
CA ARG A 174 34.87 3.24 -26.17
C ARG A 174 34.17 3.07 -24.81
N MET A 175 33.37 4.04 -24.38
CA MET A 175 32.57 3.92 -23.15
C MET A 175 31.39 2.96 -23.31
N ARG A 176 30.81 2.88 -24.52
CA ARG A 176 29.76 1.90 -24.85
C ARG A 176 30.24 0.46 -24.72
N GLU A 177 31.38 0.12 -25.31
CA GLU A 177 31.93 -1.25 -25.23
C GLU A 177 32.26 -1.69 -23.79
N GLY A 178 32.71 -0.75 -22.94
CA GLY A 178 32.93 -1.02 -21.51
C GLY A 178 31.62 -1.18 -20.72
N ARG A 179 30.58 -0.43 -21.08
CA ARG A 179 29.22 -0.53 -20.50
C ARG A 179 28.55 -1.84 -20.92
N ASP A 180 28.60 -2.21 -22.20
CA ASP A 180 28.00 -3.44 -22.72
C ASP A 180 28.61 -4.70 -22.06
N LYS A 181 29.92 -4.71 -21.81
CA LYS A 181 30.58 -5.81 -21.06
C LYS A 181 30.13 -5.88 -19.60
N ARG A 182 29.91 -4.75 -18.95
CA ARG A 182 29.40 -4.70 -17.57
C ARG A 182 27.94 -5.16 -17.52
N ILE A 183 27.11 -4.72 -18.47
CA ILE A 183 25.72 -5.17 -18.61
C ILE A 183 25.64 -6.68 -18.88
N ALA A 184 26.46 -7.22 -19.80
CA ALA A 184 26.47 -8.65 -20.09
C ALA A 184 26.85 -9.49 -18.87
N ARG A 185 27.89 -9.08 -18.12
CA ARG A 185 28.29 -9.72 -16.87
C ARG A 185 27.20 -9.60 -15.80
N ALA A 186 26.53 -8.46 -15.73
CA ALA A 186 25.41 -8.25 -14.84
C ALA A 186 24.32 -9.30 -15.17
N ILE A 187 23.91 -9.42 -16.44
CA ILE A 187 22.86 -10.36 -16.89
C ILE A 187 23.20 -11.79 -16.50
N GLU A 188 24.44 -12.21 -16.72
CA GLU A 188 24.95 -13.52 -16.32
C GLU A 188 24.80 -13.76 -14.81
N LEU A 189 25.26 -12.82 -13.98
CA LEU A 189 25.19 -12.93 -12.52
C LEU A 189 23.74 -13.00 -12.00
N SER A 190 22.81 -12.28 -12.63
CA SER A 190 21.39 -12.36 -12.27
C SER A 190 20.77 -13.69 -12.68
N GLN A 191 21.11 -14.23 -13.84
CA GLN A 191 20.66 -15.56 -14.24
C GLN A 191 21.14 -16.64 -13.27
N ILE A 192 22.40 -16.56 -12.84
CA ILE A 192 22.98 -17.44 -11.81
C ILE A 192 22.20 -17.27 -10.49
N TYR A 193 22.02 -16.04 -10.02
CA TYR A 193 21.27 -15.75 -8.80
C TYR A 193 19.84 -16.33 -8.84
N GLN A 194 19.11 -16.11 -9.93
CA GLN A 194 17.75 -16.64 -10.10
C GLN A 194 17.72 -18.17 -10.20
N GLN A 195 18.75 -18.77 -10.80
CA GLN A 195 18.90 -20.22 -10.81
C GLN A 195 19.12 -20.77 -9.40
N ASP A 196 20.01 -20.15 -8.62
CA ASP A 196 20.31 -20.59 -7.26
C ASP A 196 19.18 -20.29 -6.28
N LEU A 197 18.44 -19.19 -6.47
CA LEU A 197 17.23 -18.89 -5.73
C LEU A 197 16.14 -19.95 -5.97
N ARG A 198 15.96 -20.38 -7.23
CA ARG A 198 15.04 -21.48 -7.56
C ARG A 198 15.48 -22.79 -6.91
N LYS A 199 16.77 -23.14 -6.97
CA LYS A 199 17.32 -24.31 -6.27
C LYS A 199 17.10 -24.21 -4.75
N PHE A 200 17.30 -23.03 -4.17
CA PHE A 200 17.10 -22.77 -2.75
C PHE A 200 15.65 -23.06 -2.33
N PHE A 201 14.65 -22.50 -3.02
CA PHE A 201 13.25 -22.78 -2.69
C PHE A 201 12.87 -24.24 -2.95
N ALA A 202 13.40 -24.86 -4.02
CA ALA A 202 13.17 -26.27 -4.30
C ALA A 202 13.81 -27.21 -3.26
N SER A 203 14.87 -26.77 -2.58
CA SER A 203 15.56 -27.56 -1.55
C SER A 203 14.85 -27.56 -0.19
N GLY A 204 13.89 -26.66 0.02
CA GLY A 204 13.19 -26.53 1.29
C GLY A 204 11.93 -27.40 1.35
N THR A 205 11.51 -27.71 2.56
CA THR A 205 10.33 -28.53 2.84
C THR A 205 9.14 -27.65 3.20
N GLU A 206 7.92 -28.20 3.14
CA GLU A 206 6.69 -27.42 3.31
C GLU A 206 6.59 -26.76 4.70
N GLU A 207 7.08 -27.42 5.75
CA GLU A 207 7.08 -26.94 7.14
C GLU A 207 8.27 -26.01 7.48
N GLN A 208 9.18 -25.81 6.54
CA GLN A 208 10.27 -24.84 6.68
C GLN A 208 9.83 -23.47 6.21
N PHE A 209 10.14 -22.45 7.01
CA PHE A 209 9.98 -21.07 6.58
C PHE A 209 11.19 -20.70 5.72
N LEU A 210 10.94 -20.48 4.44
CA LEU A 210 11.95 -20.05 3.48
C LEU A 210 11.69 -18.60 3.13
N ALA A 211 12.72 -17.76 3.14
CA ALA A 211 12.62 -16.44 2.51
C ALA A 211 13.88 -16.15 1.71
N GLU A 212 13.74 -15.34 0.67
CA GLU A 212 14.89 -14.86 -0.10
C GLU A 212 15.77 -13.97 0.78
N THR A 213 15.17 -13.03 1.49
CA THR A 213 15.89 -12.18 2.42
C THR A 213 15.02 -11.63 3.55
N MET A 214 15.68 -11.06 4.56
CA MET A 214 15.04 -10.38 5.68
C MET A 214 15.75 -9.06 6.00
N VAL A 215 14.96 -8.09 6.46
CA VAL A 215 15.42 -6.73 6.75
C VAL A 215 14.83 -6.27 8.08
N ILE A 216 15.68 -5.81 8.98
CA ILE A 216 15.24 -5.10 10.18
C ILE A 216 15.03 -3.63 9.82
N ASN A 217 13.79 -3.27 9.51
CA ASN A 217 13.40 -1.92 9.09
C ASN A 217 13.65 -0.87 10.18
N TRP A 218 13.45 -1.26 11.44
CA TRP A 218 13.55 -0.32 12.55
C TRP A 218 13.75 -1.03 13.89
N ILE A 219 14.68 -0.48 14.68
CA ILE A 219 14.83 -0.71 16.12
C ILE A 219 15.01 0.69 16.75
N PRO A 220 14.29 1.02 17.83
CA PRO A 220 14.51 2.26 18.55
C PRO A 220 15.86 2.28 19.24
N ASP A 221 16.59 3.40 19.16
CA ASP A 221 17.89 3.56 19.83
C ASP A 221 17.72 3.44 21.38
N ASP A 222 16.58 3.86 21.91
CA ASP A 222 16.16 3.81 23.32
C ASP A 222 15.36 2.54 23.69
N PHE A 223 15.55 1.42 22.98
CA PHE A 223 14.78 0.17 23.19
C PHE A 223 14.65 -0.26 24.66
N ALA A 224 15.71 -0.09 25.46
CA ALA A 224 15.73 -0.50 26.86
C ALA A 224 14.76 0.28 27.75
N THR A 225 14.52 1.57 27.46
CA THR A 225 13.76 2.50 28.31
C THR A 225 12.45 2.95 27.70
N ARG A 226 12.28 2.78 26.39
CA ARG A 226 11.07 3.17 25.65
C ARG A 226 9.83 2.47 26.20
N GLU A 227 8.76 3.25 26.37
CA GLU A 227 7.49 2.79 26.94
C GLU A 227 6.89 1.60 26.17
N TYR A 228 6.82 1.73 24.84
CA TYR A 228 6.44 0.67 23.90
C TYR A 228 7.55 0.51 22.87
N ALA A 229 8.44 -0.44 23.11
CA ALA A 229 9.55 -0.72 22.20
C ALA A 229 9.14 -1.82 21.22
N ASP A 230 9.50 -1.68 19.94
CA ASP A 230 9.29 -2.74 18.95
C ASP A 230 10.43 -2.84 17.94
N ILE A 231 10.55 -4.03 17.35
CA ILE A 231 11.46 -4.35 16.26
C ILE A 231 10.58 -4.62 15.04
N ASN A 232 10.72 -3.78 14.01
CA ASN A 232 10.01 -3.95 12.75
C ASN A 232 10.89 -4.71 11.77
N VAL A 233 10.37 -5.82 11.26
CA VAL A 233 11.08 -6.73 10.37
C VAL A 233 10.25 -6.99 9.13
N SER A 234 10.90 -7.00 7.97
CA SER A 234 10.32 -7.41 6.70
C SER A 234 11.04 -8.64 6.15
N PHE A 235 10.27 -9.56 5.60
CA PHE A 235 10.72 -10.75 4.86
C PHE A 235 10.25 -10.64 3.42
N TYR A 236 11.08 -11.07 2.47
CA TYR A 236 10.82 -10.96 1.04
C TYR A 236 10.84 -12.34 0.38
N ASN A 237 9.93 -12.54 -0.58
CA ASN A 237 9.74 -13.80 -1.32
C ASN A 237 9.70 -15.00 -0.36
N VAL A 238 8.64 -15.04 0.46
CA VAL A 238 8.49 -16.05 1.51
C VAL A 238 7.75 -17.25 0.97
N SER A 239 8.18 -18.44 1.36
CA SER A 239 7.50 -19.72 1.12
C SER A 239 7.31 -20.45 2.44
N PHE A 240 6.08 -20.82 2.77
CA PHE A 240 5.76 -21.55 3.99
C PHE A 240 4.39 -22.23 3.89
N LEU A 241 4.29 -23.51 4.27
CA LEU A 241 3.04 -24.30 4.24
C LEU A 241 2.31 -24.25 2.88
N GLY A 242 3.07 -24.45 1.79
CA GLY A 242 2.56 -24.40 0.42
C GLY A 242 2.12 -23.00 -0.06
N LYS A 243 2.20 -21.97 0.79
CA LYS A 243 1.83 -20.59 0.48
C LYS A 243 3.07 -19.76 0.15
N LYS A 244 2.88 -18.79 -0.73
CA LYS A 244 3.90 -17.82 -1.15
C LYS A 244 3.46 -16.41 -0.76
N TRP A 245 4.41 -15.60 -0.32
CA TRP A 245 4.22 -14.16 -0.11
C TRP A 245 5.31 -13.36 -0.80
N ASP A 246 4.93 -12.30 -1.51
CA ASP A 246 5.87 -11.32 -2.06
C ASP A 246 6.69 -10.68 -0.93
N GLY A 247 6.01 -10.42 0.20
CA GLY A 247 6.68 -10.07 1.45
C GLY A 247 5.74 -10.05 2.65
N ILE A 248 6.35 -10.06 3.83
CA ILE A 248 5.67 -10.04 5.13
C ILE A 248 6.40 -9.04 6.03
N SER A 249 5.69 -8.03 6.51
CA SER A 249 6.17 -7.13 7.56
C SER A 249 5.44 -7.42 8.87
N VAL A 250 6.23 -7.58 9.93
CA VAL A 250 5.80 -7.94 11.29
C VAL A 250 6.53 -7.05 12.30
N ARG A 251 5.86 -6.72 13.40
CA ARG A 251 6.49 -6.05 14.54
C ARG A 251 6.50 -6.97 15.74
N PHE A 252 7.66 -7.07 16.37
CA PHE A 252 7.83 -7.75 17.66
C PHE A 252 8.06 -6.68 18.71
N GLY A 253 7.12 -6.51 19.64
CA GLY A 253 7.16 -5.43 20.61
C GLY A 253 7.07 -5.89 22.06
N THR A 254 7.39 -4.97 22.95
CA THR A 254 7.35 -5.13 24.40
C THR A 254 6.79 -3.87 25.04
N ASP A 255 5.99 -4.04 26.07
CA ASP A 255 5.45 -2.96 26.90
C ASP A 255 6.09 -2.93 28.30
N LYS A 256 7.27 -3.55 28.46
CA LYS A 256 7.98 -3.67 29.74
C LYS A 256 8.08 -2.36 30.53
N ASN A 257 8.18 -1.22 29.83
CA ASN A 257 8.31 0.11 30.41
C ASN A 257 6.99 0.90 30.40
N ALA A 258 5.86 0.29 30.05
CA ALA A 258 4.54 0.92 30.01
C ALA A 258 4.16 1.52 31.37
N LYS A 259 3.80 2.81 31.37
CA LYS A 259 3.44 3.52 32.61
C LYS A 259 2.00 3.24 33.02
N LYS A 260 1.13 2.91 32.06
CA LYS A 260 -0.26 2.53 32.32
C LYS A 260 -0.31 1.11 32.89
N LYS A 261 -0.94 0.94 34.05
CA LYS A 261 -1.19 -0.39 34.65
C LYS A 261 -2.17 -1.17 33.76
N HIS A 262 -1.65 -1.99 32.86
CA HIS A 262 -2.39 -3.14 32.40
C HIS A 262 -2.33 -4.24 33.48
N SER A 263 -3.32 -5.12 33.53
CA SER A 263 -3.35 -6.28 34.45
C SER A 263 -2.16 -7.22 34.27
N TRP A 264 -1.40 -7.07 33.18
CA TRP A 264 -0.20 -7.82 32.85
C TRP A 264 0.94 -6.83 32.53
N LYS A 265 2.07 -6.92 33.26
CA LYS A 265 3.32 -6.23 32.92
C LYS A 265 4.17 -7.12 32.01
N ASN A 266 4.90 -6.55 31.05
CA ASN A 266 5.81 -7.25 30.13
C ASN A 266 5.12 -8.11 29.05
N LEU A 267 4.03 -7.62 28.46
CA LEU A 267 3.45 -8.21 27.26
C LEU A 267 4.45 -8.11 26.11
N ASN A 268 4.86 -9.29 25.66
CA ASN A 268 5.49 -9.44 24.35
C ASN A 268 4.39 -9.49 23.33
N ASN A 269 4.38 -8.54 22.40
CA ASN A 269 3.38 -8.48 21.37
C ASN A 269 3.98 -8.85 20.02
N LEU A 270 3.15 -9.47 19.20
CA LEU A 270 3.38 -9.65 17.78
C LEU A 270 2.27 -8.92 17.05
N SER A 271 2.63 -8.05 16.12
CA SER A 271 1.69 -7.16 15.46
C SER A 271 1.83 -7.19 13.94
N PHE A 272 0.69 -7.20 13.26
CA PHE A 272 0.54 -7.06 11.81
C PHE A 272 -0.38 -5.89 11.50
N ASN A 273 -0.15 -5.24 10.37
CA ASN A 273 -1.12 -4.33 9.80
C ASN A 273 -1.78 -4.98 8.58
N GLN A 274 -3.03 -4.64 8.31
CA GLN A 274 -3.64 -4.95 7.03
C GLN A 274 -2.82 -4.29 5.93
N GLY A 275 -2.46 -5.07 4.90
CA GLY A 275 -1.55 -4.63 3.85
C GLY A 275 -0.06 -4.71 4.23
N SER A 276 0.31 -5.29 5.39
CA SER A 276 1.71 -5.56 5.72
C SER A 276 2.26 -6.83 5.06
N SER A 277 1.45 -7.53 4.26
CA SER A 277 1.88 -8.65 3.44
C SER A 277 1.01 -8.80 2.18
N HIS A 278 1.55 -9.47 1.15
CA HIS A 278 0.78 -9.89 -0.02
C HIS A 278 1.12 -11.35 -0.38
N PRO A 279 0.14 -12.28 -0.40
CA PRO A 279 -1.25 -12.12 0.07
C PRO A 279 -1.31 -11.86 1.59
N ALA A 280 -2.50 -11.64 2.16
CA ALA A 280 -2.62 -11.36 3.60
C ALA A 280 -2.16 -12.56 4.45
N VAL A 281 -1.32 -12.32 5.46
CA VAL A 281 -0.87 -13.36 6.41
C VAL A 281 -1.98 -13.79 7.37
N LEU A 282 -2.88 -12.87 7.72
CA LEU A 282 -4.07 -13.19 8.51
C LEU A 282 -5.30 -13.19 7.61
N LYS A 283 -6.13 -14.23 7.74
CA LYS A 283 -7.42 -14.31 7.02
C LYS A 283 -8.39 -13.23 7.47
N ASN A 284 -8.29 -12.78 8.73
CA ASN A 284 -9.21 -11.82 9.33
C ASN A 284 -8.50 -10.90 10.34
N TYR A 285 -8.79 -9.60 10.25
CA TYR A 285 -8.32 -8.54 11.14
C TYR A 285 -9.45 -7.92 12.00
N ASN A 286 -10.68 -8.47 11.95
CA ASN A 286 -11.86 -7.90 12.63
C ASN A 286 -11.77 -7.90 14.15
N ASP A 287 -10.96 -8.79 14.74
CA ASP A 287 -10.65 -8.81 16.18
C ASP A 287 -9.50 -7.84 16.57
N GLY A 288 -9.01 -7.07 15.61
CA GLY A 288 -7.99 -6.04 15.77
C GLY A 288 -8.55 -4.65 16.05
N TRP A 289 -7.75 -3.61 15.82
CA TRP A 289 -8.13 -2.21 15.90
C TRP A 289 -8.12 -1.57 14.52
N VAL A 290 -8.76 -0.41 14.37
CA VAL A 290 -8.61 0.45 13.19
C VAL A 290 -7.64 1.57 13.56
N SER A 291 -6.66 1.85 12.70
CA SER A 291 -5.74 2.96 12.92
C SER A 291 -6.38 4.28 12.51
N ASP A 292 -6.40 5.25 13.43
CA ASP A 292 -6.93 6.60 13.16
C ASP A 292 -6.10 7.37 12.14
N TRP A 293 -4.81 7.05 12.00
CA TRP A 293 -3.87 7.75 11.12
C TRP A 293 -3.91 7.27 9.67
N ASN A 294 -3.96 5.95 9.45
CA ASN A 294 -3.81 5.37 8.13
C ASN A 294 -5.07 4.63 7.64
N GLY A 295 -6.15 4.58 8.44
CA GLY A 295 -7.41 3.92 8.09
C GLY A 295 -7.34 2.39 7.95
N HIS A 296 -6.16 1.78 8.09
CA HIS A 296 -5.97 0.33 8.01
C HIS A 296 -6.27 -0.37 9.35
N ARG A 297 -6.73 -1.63 9.29
CA ARG A 297 -6.84 -2.47 10.48
C ARG A 297 -5.46 -2.93 10.94
N GLY A 298 -5.18 -2.82 12.23
CA GLY A 298 -4.04 -3.46 12.88
C GLY A 298 -4.51 -4.66 13.69
N TRP A 299 -3.67 -5.69 13.78
CA TRP A 299 -3.90 -6.83 14.65
C TRP A 299 -2.65 -7.12 15.48
N SER A 300 -2.85 -7.41 16.76
CA SER A 300 -1.80 -7.84 17.68
C SER A 300 -2.38 -8.76 18.72
N SER A 301 -1.49 -9.62 19.21
CA SER A 301 -1.72 -10.47 20.36
C SER A 301 -0.45 -10.49 21.19
N SER A 302 -0.61 -10.77 22.48
CA SER A 302 0.54 -11.22 23.25
C SER A 302 1.05 -12.54 22.65
N PHE A 303 2.34 -12.63 22.39
CA PHE A 303 3.05 -13.77 21.82
C PHE A 303 4.57 -13.54 22.02
N PRO A 304 5.36 -14.57 22.41
CA PRO A 304 4.96 -15.94 22.68
C PRO A 304 4.47 -16.18 24.13
N LYS A 305 4.61 -15.19 25.03
CA LYS A 305 4.07 -15.18 26.41
C LYS A 305 3.06 -14.05 26.62
N GLY A 306 2.21 -14.19 27.65
CA GLY A 306 1.13 -13.26 28.01
C GLY A 306 -0.28 -13.80 27.66
N PRO A 307 -1.32 -12.96 27.74
CA PRO A 307 -2.69 -13.30 27.34
C PRO A 307 -2.78 -13.58 25.82
N ARG A 308 -2.80 -14.87 25.47
CA ARG A 308 -2.74 -15.36 24.09
C ARG A 308 -4.11 -15.62 23.46
N GLU A 309 -5.18 -15.02 23.95
CA GLU A 309 -6.54 -15.31 23.47
C GLU A 309 -6.70 -15.00 21.98
N ARG A 310 -6.21 -13.84 21.52
CA ARG A 310 -6.24 -13.47 20.10
C ARG A 310 -5.36 -14.40 19.26
N PHE A 311 -4.15 -14.70 19.71
CA PHE A 311 -3.25 -15.66 19.07
C PHE A 311 -3.89 -17.05 18.94
N ARG A 312 -4.50 -17.58 20.00
CA ARG A 312 -5.13 -18.91 20.04
C ARG A 312 -6.35 -19.03 19.12
N LYS A 313 -7.03 -17.92 18.81
CA LYS A 313 -8.16 -17.87 17.87
C LYS A 313 -7.74 -17.97 16.40
N LYS A 314 -6.47 -17.74 16.08
CA LYS A 314 -5.95 -17.87 14.70
C LYS A 314 -5.82 -19.33 14.30
N SER A 315 -5.77 -19.61 13.00
CA SER A 315 -5.61 -20.99 12.51
C SER A 315 -4.27 -21.59 12.96
N LYS A 316 -4.15 -22.91 12.93
CA LYS A 316 -2.87 -23.58 13.26
C LYS A 316 -1.74 -23.12 12.34
N ASP A 317 -2.00 -22.95 11.05
CA ASP A 317 -1.04 -22.37 10.09
C ASP A 317 -0.61 -20.96 10.48
N GLU A 318 -1.56 -20.08 10.82
CA GLU A 318 -1.27 -18.69 11.20
C GLU A 318 -0.44 -18.64 12.49
N GLN A 319 -0.78 -19.47 13.48
CA GLN A 319 -0.02 -19.61 14.72
C GLN A 319 1.40 -20.11 14.46
N LEU A 320 1.56 -21.11 13.58
CA LEU A 320 2.87 -21.65 13.24
C LEU A 320 3.70 -20.65 12.43
N LEU A 321 3.11 -19.91 11.49
CA LEU A 321 3.76 -18.84 10.76
C LEU A 321 4.31 -17.76 11.71
N MET A 322 3.48 -17.29 12.66
CA MET A 322 3.92 -16.34 13.70
C MET A 322 5.10 -16.85 14.51
N LYS A 323 5.10 -18.15 14.84
CA LYS A 323 6.23 -18.81 15.49
C LYS A 323 7.48 -18.79 14.61
N ARG A 324 7.38 -19.16 13.34
CA ARG A 324 8.51 -19.17 12.39
C ARG A 324 9.08 -17.77 12.15
N LEU A 325 8.22 -16.76 12.06
CA LEU A 325 8.64 -15.36 11.96
C LEU A 325 9.47 -14.94 13.17
N LEU A 326 9.06 -15.27 14.39
CA LEU A 326 9.87 -14.97 15.58
C LEU A 326 11.17 -15.80 15.61
N GLN A 327 11.08 -17.10 15.32
CA GLN A 327 12.26 -17.98 15.28
C GLN A 327 13.29 -17.49 14.25
N SER A 328 12.87 -16.95 13.11
CA SER A 328 13.78 -16.41 12.07
C SER A 328 14.72 -15.31 12.59
N MET A 329 14.37 -14.67 13.71
CA MET A 329 15.21 -13.65 14.34
C MET A 329 16.49 -14.19 14.99
N HIS A 330 16.71 -15.51 15.01
CA HIS A 330 18.02 -16.08 15.36
C HIS A 330 19.10 -15.72 14.33
N ILE A 331 18.72 -15.64 13.06
CA ILE A 331 19.63 -15.35 11.94
C ILE A 331 20.34 -14.01 12.12
N PRO A 332 19.66 -12.88 12.38
CA PRO A 332 20.34 -11.62 12.65
C PRO A 332 21.15 -11.61 13.95
N LEU A 333 20.82 -12.44 14.95
CA LEU A 333 21.59 -12.59 16.19
C LEU A 333 22.91 -13.36 15.98
N GLU A 334 22.94 -14.28 15.02
CA GLU A 334 24.16 -15.01 14.62
C GLU A 334 25.00 -14.23 13.60
N ASN A 335 24.39 -13.28 12.90
CA ASN A 335 25.02 -12.49 11.84
C ASN A 335 25.03 -10.99 12.16
N LEU A 336 25.30 -10.62 13.42
CA LEU A 336 25.15 -9.24 13.91
C LEU A 336 25.88 -8.18 13.06
N SER A 337 27.04 -8.51 12.48
CA SER A 337 27.81 -7.62 11.61
C SER A 337 27.02 -7.15 10.37
N SER A 338 26.02 -7.93 9.94
CA SER A 338 25.11 -7.59 8.85
C SER A 338 23.94 -6.72 9.30
N PHE A 339 23.63 -6.70 10.60
CA PHE A 339 22.47 -6.03 11.20
C PHE A 339 22.86 -4.93 12.18
N ASN A 340 23.49 -3.86 11.68
CA ASN A 340 24.12 -2.84 12.51
C ASN A 340 23.22 -2.12 13.54
N ALA A 341 21.91 -1.97 13.30
CA ALA A 341 21.02 -1.40 14.35
C ALA A 341 20.81 -2.39 15.51
N LEU A 342 20.73 -3.69 15.20
CA LEU A 342 20.67 -4.73 16.22
C LEU A 342 22.03 -4.91 16.91
N PHE A 343 23.13 -4.87 16.15
CA PHE A 343 24.50 -4.93 16.68
C PHE A 343 24.76 -3.88 17.77
N ARG A 344 24.30 -2.64 17.55
CA ARG A 344 24.44 -1.54 18.52
C ARG A 344 23.46 -1.60 19.70
N ASN A 345 22.44 -2.44 19.65
CA ASN A 345 21.37 -2.47 20.64
C ASN A 345 21.36 -3.78 21.44
N VAL A 346 22.21 -3.85 22.45
CA VAL A 346 22.37 -5.04 23.32
C VAL A 346 21.06 -5.41 24.03
N ALA A 347 20.24 -4.43 24.41
CA ALA A 347 18.95 -4.67 25.03
C ALA A 347 17.97 -5.38 24.08
N ALA A 348 17.89 -4.94 22.82
CA ALA A 348 17.10 -5.60 21.78
C ALA A 348 17.62 -7.01 21.46
N GLN A 349 18.95 -7.21 21.46
CA GLN A 349 19.53 -8.54 21.27
C GLN A 349 19.13 -9.52 22.37
N ASN A 350 19.31 -9.11 23.64
CA ASN A 350 18.95 -9.96 24.79
C ASN A 350 17.46 -10.24 24.82
N TRP A 351 16.64 -9.22 24.55
CA TRP A 351 15.20 -9.39 24.43
C TRP A 351 14.83 -10.41 23.32
N LEU A 352 15.43 -10.31 22.13
CA LEU A 352 15.17 -11.30 21.07
C LEU A 352 15.61 -12.71 21.45
N ARG A 353 16.78 -12.89 22.09
CA ARG A 353 17.24 -14.19 22.59
C ARG A 353 16.22 -14.80 23.55
N ASP A 354 15.73 -14.02 24.51
CA ASP A 354 14.69 -14.48 25.44
C ASP A 354 13.41 -14.91 24.71
N ARG A 355 12.97 -14.15 23.72
CA ARG A 355 11.76 -14.46 22.94
C ARG A 355 11.91 -15.69 22.06
N ILE A 356 13.09 -15.90 21.48
CA ILE A 356 13.40 -17.08 20.68
C ILE A 356 13.46 -18.33 21.57
N ASN A 357 14.10 -18.23 22.74
CA ASN A 357 14.15 -19.31 23.72
C ASN A 357 12.75 -19.76 24.17
N GLU A 358 11.78 -18.86 24.22
CA GLU A 358 10.39 -19.17 24.58
C GLU A 358 9.63 -19.98 23.52
N VAL A 359 10.06 -19.93 22.26
CA VAL A 359 9.45 -20.70 21.16
C VAL A 359 10.29 -21.91 20.77
N GLY A 360 11.55 -21.97 21.19
CA GLY A 360 12.53 -22.99 20.81
C GLY A 360 13.03 -22.79 19.37
N LEU A 361 14.17 -23.40 19.03
CA LEU A 361 14.75 -23.44 17.69
C LEU A 361 14.99 -24.87 17.20
N ASP A 362 14.38 -25.86 17.84
CA ASP A 362 14.61 -27.26 17.53
C ASP A 362 14.34 -27.57 16.06
N ASP A 363 15.22 -28.41 15.50
CA ASP A 363 15.05 -28.93 14.15
C ASP A 363 13.69 -29.60 13.99
N ILE A 364 13.12 -29.41 12.81
CA ILE A 364 11.84 -30.01 12.43
C ILE A 364 12.10 -31.32 11.71
N ASN A 365 11.20 -32.28 11.92
CA ASN A 365 11.26 -33.55 11.21
C ASN A 365 10.78 -33.35 9.78
N THR A 366 11.66 -33.54 8.82
CA THR A 366 11.32 -33.50 7.40
C THR A 366 11.50 -34.87 6.75
N LYS A 367 11.01 -35.03 5.52
CA LYS A 367 11.26 -36.24 4.71
C LYS A 367 12.76 -36.51 4.50
N ASN A 368 13.60 -35.48 4.63
CA ASN A 368 15.05 -35.54 4.46
C ASN A 368 15.79 -35.51 5.81
N GLY A 369 15.12 -35.91 6.90
CA GLY A 369 15.69 -35.91 8.26
C GLY A 369 15.38 -34.63 9.05
N LYS A 370 16.07 -34.46 10.17
CA LYS A 370 15.97 -33.25 11.00
C LYS A 370 16.63 -32.08 10.29
N GLN A 371 15.91 -30.98 10.14
CA GLN A 371 16.42 -29.77 9.49
C GLN A 371 16.02 -28.50 10.24
N PRO A 372 16.77 -27.40 10.09
CA PRO A 372 16.41 -26.13 10.70
C PRO A 372 15.01 -25.67 10.28
N PRO A 373 14.23 -25.06 11.19
CA PRO A 373 12.87 -24.61 10.89
C PRO A 373 12.79 -23.41 9.93
N ILE A 374 13.92 -22.72 9.70
CA ILE A 374 14.01 -21.49 8.90
C ILE A 374 15.24 -21.57 8.00
N LYS A 375 15.10 -21.11 6.76
CA LYS A 375 16.22 -20.84 5.85
C LYS A 375 16.05 -19.46 5.22
N ILE A 376 17.13 -18.71 5.14
CA ILE A 376 17.19 -17.43 4.43
C ILE A 376 18.25 -17.56 3.34
N PHE A 377 17.91 -17.20 2.10
CA PHE A 377 18.82 -17.36 0.97
C PHE A 377 20.00 -16.36 1.04
N SER A 378 19.70 -15.09 1.32
CA SER A 378 20.70 -14.02 1.34
C SER A 378 20.46 -13.02 2.47
N LEU A 379 21.55 -12.55 3.09
CA LEU A 379 21.54 -11.52 4.14
C LEU A 379 22.17 -10.23 3.64
N LEU A 380 21.64 -9.10 4.11
CA LEU A 380 22.04 -7.77 3.64
C LEU A 380 23.20 -7.26 4.50
N SER A 381 24.40 -7.08 3.95
CA SER A 381 25.56 -6.61 4.72
C SER A 381 25.63 -5.07 4.77
N ASN A 382 24.92 -4.39 5.69
CA ASN A 382 24.92 -2.92 5.73
C ASN A 382 25.91 -2.31 6.76
N PRO A 383 27.02 -1.66 6.35
CA PRO A 383 27.99 -1.03 7.25
C PRO A 383 27.50 0.27 7.94
N HIS A 384 26.31 0.83 7.61
CA HIS A 384 25.83 2.12 8.18
C HIS A 384 24.61 2.05 9.10
N GLY A 385 24.27 0.87 9.61
CA GLY A 385 23.02 0.70 10.36
C GLY A 385 21.85 0.48 9.42
N SER A 386 20.94 -0.40 9.81
CA SER A 386 19.68 -0.63 9.11
C SER A 386 18.70 0.57 9.19
N LYS A 387 19.22 1.79 9.35
CA LYS A 387 18.49 3.03 9.05
C LYS A 387 18.48 3.20 7.53
N ILE A 388 17.67 2.37 6.86
CA ILE A 388 17.23 2.68 5.51
C ILE A 388 16.43 3.99 5.63
N LYS A 389 17.03 5.11 5.19
CA LYS A 389 16.42 6.45 5.30
C LYS A 389 15.22 6.68 4.35
N LYS A 390 14.69 5.65 3.66
CA LYS A 390 13.59 5.72 2.67
C LYS A 390 12.73 4.43 2.68
N PRO A 391 11.47 4.47 2.19
CA PRO A 391 10.25 4.10 2.93
C PRO A 391 10.12 2.62 3.28
N LYS A 392 9.34 2.36 4.34
CA LYS A 392 8.90 1.04 4.82
C LYS A 392 8.29 0.22 3.67
N PHE A 393 8.45 -1.10 3.72
CA PHE A 393 7.76 -2.04 2.83
C PHE A 393 6.26 -1.70 2.73
N ASN A 394 5.79 -1.43 1.52
CA ASN A 394 4.42 -1.03 1.21
C ASN A 394 3.91 -1.92 0.07
N CYS A 395 2.75 -2.56 0.23
CA CYS A 395 2.14 -3.40 -0.80
C CYS A 395 1.34 -2.61 -1.88
N SER A 396 1.55 -1.29 -1.98
CA SER A 396 1.02 -0.41 -3.05
C SER A 396 1.87 -0.47 -4.35
N ILE A 397 1.54 0.33 -5.37
CA ILE A 397 2.25 0.39 -6.68
C ILE A 397 3.71 0.81 -6.57
N ILE A 398 4.08 1.45 -5.45
CA ILE A 398 5.45 1.32 -4.96
C ILE A 398 5.58 -0.07 -4.33
N ARG A 399 5.69 -1.12 -5.17
CA ARG A 399 6.40 -2.32 -4.75
C ARG A 399 7.78 -1.80 -4.42
N THR A 400 8.09 -1.67 -3.13
CA THR A 400 9.44 -1.33 -2.70
C THR A 400 10.36 -2.49 -3.04
N GLY A 401 10.69 -2.65 -4.33
CA GLY A 401 11.97 -3.16 -4.76
C GLY A 401 12.98 -2.08 -4.41
N GLN A 402 13.34 -1.98 -3.13
CA GLN A 402 14.67 -1.48 -2.87
C GLN A 402 15.62 -2.50 -3.47
N SER A 403 16.26 -2.11 -4.57
CA SER A 403 17.53 -2.72 -4.92
C SER A 403 18.42 -2.57 -3.70
N LEU A 404 18.80 -3.72 -3.18
CA LEU A 404 19.78 -3.89 -2.14
C LEU A 404 21.08 -3.12 -2.38
N ALA A 405 21.37 -2.76 -3.65
CA ALA A 405 22.51 -1.95 -4.04
C ALA A 405 22.45 -0.49 -3.53
N GLY A 406 21.26 0.08 -3.29
CA GLY A 406 21.12 1.47 -2.87
C GLY A 406 21.46 1.75 -1.40
N ILE A 407 21.71 0.71 -0.60
CA ILE A 407 21.89 0.80 0.86
C ILE A 407 23.38 0.90 1.27
N PHE A 408 24.32 0.59 0.37
CA PHE A 408 25.74 0.45 0.72
C PHE A 408 26.59 1.63 0.24
N GLY A 409 26.50 2.75 0.96
CA GLY A 409 27.36 3.90 0.74
C GLY A 409 28.30 4.19 1.89
N ARG A 410 29.57 3.79 1.71
CA ARG A 410 30.84 4.16 2.40
C ARG A 410 31.43 3.04 3.28
N ASP A 411 32.34 2.25 2.71
CA ASP A 411 33.18 1.23 3.39
C ASP A 411 32.61 -0.20 3.57
N SER A 412 32.25 -0.83 2.46
CA SER A 412 32.30 -2.31 2.33
C SER A 412 33.10 -2.70 1.08
N LYS A 413 34.42 -2.67 1.21
CA LYS A 413 35.40 -2.79 0.11
C LYS A 413 35.43 -4.13 -0.67
N LYS A 414 34.37 -4.95 -0.70
CA LYS A 414 34.36 -6.23 -1.47
C LYS A 414 33.04 -6.66 -2.14
N LEU A 415 32.00 -5.82 -2.23
CA LEU A 415 30.78 -6.17 -2.99
C LEU A 415 30.39 -5.16 -4.07
N THR A 416 31.00 -3.98 -4.11
CA THR A 416 30.66 -2.89 -5.03
C THR A 416 31.34 -2.98 -6.40
N ASP A 417 32.27 -3.92 -6.61
CA ASP A 417 33.01 -4.06 -7.88
C ASP A 417 32.33 -4.99 -8.90
N HIS A 418 31.13 -5.51 -8.59
CA HIS A 418 30.53 -6.61 -9.37
C HIS A 418 29.10 -6.40 -9.87
N PHE A 419 28.47 -5.24 -9.66
CA PHE A 419 27.12 -5.02 -10.18
C PHE A 419 26.96 -3.65 -10.82
N ASP A 420 26.61 -3.68 -12.11
CA ASP A 420 26.26 -2.51 -12.90
C ASP A 420 24.89 -1.99 -12.42
N ASN A 421 24.85 -0.72 -12.05
CA ASN A 421 23.69 -0.04 -11.45
C ASN A 421 22.54 0.21 -12.43
N GLU A 422 22.64 -0.29 -13.65
CA GLU A 422 21.67 0.02 -14.69
C GLU A 422 20.64 -1.08 -14.95
N ASN A 423 20.81 -2.32 -14.46
CA ASN A 423 19.81 -3.36 -14.66
C ASN A 423 19.92 -4.51 -13.63
N PHE A 424 19.20 -4.43 -12.50
CA PHE A 424 18.51 -5.56 -11.80
C PHE A 424 17.55 -4.96 -10.77
N VAL A 425 16.23 -5.10 -10.82
CA VAL A 425 15.31 -6.07 -11.43
C VAL A 425 14.53 -5.42 -12.56
N SER A 426 14.77 -5.83 -13.82
CA SER A 426 13.96 -5.47 -14.98
C SER A 426 12.92 -6.52 -15.36
N THR A 427 12.41 -7.30 -14.39
CA THR A 427 11.01 -7.75 -14.51
C THR A 427 10.16 -6.58 -14.03
N GLU A 428 9.99 -5.64 -14.96
CA GLU A 428 9.29 -4.35 -14.89
C GLU A 428 9.99 -3.23 -14.10
N THR A 429 11.20 -2.82 -14.52
CA THR A 429 11.76 -1.50 -14.16
C THR A 429 10.98 -0.34 -14.78
N THR A 430 10.14 -0.64 -15.77
CA THR A 430 9.01 0.20 -16.11
C THR A 430 7.78 -0.65 -15.85
N PRO A 431 6.91 -0.30 -14.87
CA PRO A 431 5.67 -1.03 -14.69
C PRO A 431 4.97 -1.05 -16.05
N ASN A 432 4.44 -2.20 -16.47
CA ASN A 432 3.65 -2.21 -17.68
C ASN A 432 2.43 -1.31 -17.46
N LEU A 433 2.48 -0.10 -18.01
CA LEU A 433 1.46 0.91 -17.79
C LEU A 433 0.10 0.43 -18.30
N SER A 434 0.06 -0.46 -19.31
CA SER A 434 -1.20 -1.06 -19.74
C SER A 434 -1.80 -1.98 -18.68
N GLN A 435 -0.96 -2.72 -17.93
CA GLN A 435 -1.40 -3.52 -16.79
C GLN A 435 -1.78 -2.68 -15.57
N LEU A 436 -1.21 -1.48 -15.39
CA LEU A 436 -1.59 -0.60 -14.28
C LEU A 436 -2.87 0.21 -14.58
N LEU A 437 -2.95 0.77 -15.77
CA LEU A 437 -4.04 1.67 -16.17
C LEU A 437 -5.34 0.89 -16.41
N LEU A 438 -5.24 -0.30 -17.02
CA LEU A 438 -6.38 -1.15 -17.37
C LEU A 438 -6.05 -2.65 -17.14
N PRO A 439 -5.78 -3.09 -15.88
CA PRO A 439 -5.36 -4.47 -15.57
C PRO A 439 -6.32 -5.54 -16.09
N ALA A 440 -7.61 -5.20 -16.20
CA ALA A 440 -8.64 -6.12 -16.67
C ALA A 440 -8.57 -6.42 -18.17
N LEU A 441 -7.93 -5.58 -18.97
CA LEU A 441 -7.93 -5.69 -20.44
C LEU A 441 -6.67 -6.34 -21.03
N ASN A 442 -5.57 -6.44 -20.25
CA ASN A 442 -4.32 -7.11 -20.64
C ASN A 442 -3.84 -6.79 -22.07
N LEU A 443 -3.77 -5.50 -22.41
CA LEU A 443 -3.62 -5.01 -23.79
C LEU A 443 -2.21 -5.23 -24.40
N GLN A 444 -1.26 -5.81 -23.66
CA GLN A 444 0.13 -6.07 -24.09
C GLN A 444 0.84 -4.88 -24.78
N LEU A 445 0.49 -3.65 -24.40
CA LEU A 445 1.09 -2.44 -24.98
C LEU A 445 2.43 -2.12 -24.33
N ASP A 446 3.31 -1.44 -25.07
CA ASP A 446 4.48 -0.82 -24.49
C ASP A 446 4.12 0.44 -23.68
N ASN A 447 5.07 1.01 -22.94
CA ASN A 447 4.78 2.13 -22.04
C ASN A 447 4.56 3.47 -22.78
N GLN A 448 5.10 3.66 -23.97
CA GLN A 448 4.79 4.85 -24.78
C GLN A 448 3.38 4.76 -25.35
N GLU A 449 2.97 3.58 -25.79
CA GLU A 449 1.62 3.27 -26.24
C GLU A 449 0.61 3.32 -25.10
N ALA A 450 0.97 2.83 -23.91
CA ALA A 450 0.12 2.88 -22.73
C ALA A 450 -0.07 4.31 -22.18
N LEU A 451 0.91 5.20 -22.30
CA LEU A 451 0.71 6.63 -21.99
C LEU A 451 -0.30 7.28 -22.93
N ARG A 452 -0.37 6.85 -24.19
CA ARG A 452 -1.42 7.31 -25.12
C ARG A 452 -2.81 6.85 -24.71
N LEU A 453 -2.95 5.76 -23.93
CA LEU A 453 -4.23 5.35 -23.36
C LEU A 453 -4.82 6.42 -22.44
N LEU A 454 -3.99 7.22 -21.76
CA LEU A 454 -4.49 8.30 -20.91
C LEU A 454 -5.33 9.32 -21.69
N GLY A 455 -5.00 9.49 -22.97
CA GLY A 455 -5.72 10.34 -23.91
C GLY A 455 -6.83 9.62 -24.68
N HIS A 456 -7.15 8.35 -24.37
CA HIS A 456 -8.19 7.58 -25.04
C HIS A 456 -9.54 7.71 -24.32
N GLU A 457 -10.65 7.76 -25.08
CA GLU A 457 -12.00 7.91 -24.53
C GLU A 457 -12.35 6.82 -23.52
N GLY A 458 -11.95 5.57 -23.78
CA GLY A 458 -12.15 4.45 -22.86
C GLY A 458 -11.49 4.64 -21.49
N TYR A 459 -10.36 5.35 -21.40
CA TYR A 459 -9.71 5.61 -20.11
C TYR A 459 -10.45 6.67 -19.27
N GLN A 460 -11.34 7.45 -19.91
CA GLN A 460 -12.24 8.37 -19.21
C GLN A 460 -13.35 7.64 -18.46
N LEU A 461 -13.47 6.30 -18.57
CA LEU A 461 -14.55 5.54 -17.94
C LEU A 461 -14.12 4.94 -16.59
N LYS A 462 -15.00 4.94 -15.58
CA LYS A 462 -14.79 4.33 -14.26
C LYS A 462 -15.83 3.26 -13.95
#